data_AF-T1RYV6-F1
#
_entry.id   AF-T1RYV6-F1
#
_cell.length_a   1.000
_cell.length_b   1.000
_cell.length_c   1.000
_cell.angle_alpha   90.00
_cell.angle_beta   90.00
_cell.angle_gamma   90.00
#
_symmetry.space_group_name_H-M   'P 1'
#
loop_
_entity.id
_entity.type
_entity.pdbx_description
1 polymer ?
#
loop_
_entity_poly.entity_id
_entity_poly.type
_entity_poly.pdbx_seq_one_letter_code
_entity_poly.pdbx_strand_id
1 'polypeptide(L)'
;MVSPYSTHNKDIDCIYDMSQLQRMNRTCLHEIDELKKHIEAIKEYQMKLYDQAQNVSRTQYKKYVRLVRADDGRHIFYFVYVEDRPILEGHLSTYKFDQQGRPILMHRSDAKRYEGKEWREALKHAKELAEHHCCEIERYGFPKK
;
A
#
# COMPACT_ATOMS: atom_id res chain seq x y z
N MET A 1 10.32 25.77 7.71
CA MET A 1 11.37 24.72 7.71
C MET A 1 12.10 24.84 6.38
N VAL A 2 13.39 25.16 6.41
CA VAL A 2 14.23 25.32 5.21
C VAL A 2 14.82 23.97 4.86
N SER A 3 14.85 23.63 3.57
CA SER A 3 15.48 22.40 3.05
C SER A 3 16.93 22.28 3.57
N PRO A 4 17.35 21.15 4.15
CA PRO A 4 18.67 20.98 4.75
C PRO A 4 19.83 21.00 3.73
N TYR A 5 19.55 21.13 2.44
CA TYR A 5 20.53 21.08 1.35
C TYR A 5 21.08 22.43 0.90
N SER A 6 20.58 23.56 1.41
CA SER A 6 21.07 24.89 1.02
C SER A 6 22.05 25.44 2.06
N THR A 7 23.33 25.13 1.92
CA THR A 7 24.41 25.74 2.74
C THR A 7 24.93 27.05 2.14
N HIS A 8 24.31 27.60 1.10
CA HIS A 8 24.86 28.74 0.35
C HIS A 8 24.17 30.06 0.73
N ASN A 9 24.28 30.44 2.00
CA ASN A 9 23.82 31.74 2.53
C ASN A 9 24.94 32.81 2.54
N LYS A 10 25.97 32.69 1.69
CA LYS A 10 27.00 33.73 1.56
C LYS A 10 26.72 34.57 0.33
N ASP A 11 26.64 35.88 0.50
CA ASP A 11 26.60 36.84 -0.61
C ASP A 11 27.85 36.66 -1.48
N ILE A 12 27.65 36.11 -2.66
CA ILE A 12 28.71 35.77 -3.61
C ILE A 12 29.46 37.05 -4.04
N ASP A 13 28.76 38.18 -4.07
CA ASP A 13 29.27 39.51 -4.46
C ASP A 13 30.39 40.03 -3.53
N CYS A 14 30.56 39.44 -2.35
CA CYS A 14 31.63 39.79 -1.41
C CYS A 14 32.90 38.91 -1.54
N ILE A 15 32.93 37.93 -2.44
CA ILE A 15 34.03 36.98 -2.58
C ILE A 15 34.95 37.41 -3.75
N TYR A 16 36.16 37.87 -3.42
CA TYR A 16 37.20 38.24 -4.40
C TYR A 16 38.27 37.15 -4.59
N ASP A 17 38.06 35.96 -4.02
CA ASP A 17 38.92 34.78 -4.22
C ASP A 17 38.35 33.88 -5.33
N MET A 18 39.03 33.90 -6.50
CA MET A 18 38.65 33.10 -7.66
C MET A 18 38.66 31.60 -7.40
N SER A 19 39.59 31.10 -6.58
CA SER A 19 39.67 29.67 -6.28
C SER A 19 38.45 29.20 -5.47
N GLN A 20 37.97 30.04 -4.56
CA GLN A 20 36.77 29.79 -3.78
C GLN A 20 35.51 29.80 -4.66
N LEU A 21 35.37 30.79 -5.55
CA LEU A 21 34.26 30.87 -6.51
C LEU A 21 34.20 29.64 -7.43
N GLN A 22 35.35 29.21 -7.96
CA GLN A 22 35.42 28.01 -8.80
C GLN A 22 35.04 26.74 -8.03
N ARG A 23 35.47 26.61 -6.76
CA ARG A 23 35.09 25.48 -5.92
C ARG A 23 33.58 25.44 -5.68
N MET A 24 32.98 26.58 -5.32
CA MET A 24 31.54 26.69 -5.11
C MET A 24 30.77 26.31 -6.39
N ASN A 25 31.18 26.83 -7.56
CA ASN A 25 30.55 26.47 -8.83
C ASN A 25 30.65 24.96 -9.12
N ARG A 26 31.81 24.33 -8.87
CA ARG A 26 31.96 22.87 -9.04
C ARG A 26 31.02 22.09 -8.12
N THR A 27 30.85 22.52 -6.87
CA THR A 27 29.88 21.92 -5.94
C THR A 27 28.45 22.06 -6.47
N CYS A 28 28.04 23.25 -6.89
CA CYS A 28 26.71 23.45 -7.49
C CYS A 28 26.49 22.56 -8.72
N LEU A 29 27.48 22.45 -9.62
CA LEU A 29 27.39 21.58 -10.79
C LEU A 29 27.22 20.10 -10.42
N HIS A 30 27.95 19.64 -9.40
CA HIS A 30 27.81 18.28 -8.90
C HIS A 30 26.43 18.04 -8.29
N GLU A 31 25.92 18.97 -7.47
CA GLU A 31 24.57 18.87 -6.91
C GLU A 31 23.49 18.85 -8.00
N ILE A 32 23.64 19.67 -9.05
CA ILE A 32 22.75 19.63 -10.21
C ILE A 32 22.77 18.25 -10.88
N ASP A 33 23.94 17.64 -11.04
CA ASP A 33 24.06 16.30 -11.64
C ASP A 33 23.39 15.22 -10.79
N GLU A 34 23.62 15.24 -9.47
CA GLU A 34 22.96 14.32 -8.54
C GLU A 34 21.43 14.53 -8.56
N LEU A 35 20.95 15.77 -8.50
CA LEU A 35 19.52 16.06 -8.59
C LEU A 35 18.91 15.56 -9.90
N LYS A 36 19.62 15.65 -11.03
CA LYS A 36 19.15 15.08 -12.31
C LYS A 36 19.00 13.56 -12.24
N LYS A 37 19.95 12.84 -11.62
CA LYS A 37 19.85 11.38 -11.42
C LYS A 37 18.66 11.02 -10.55
N HIS A 38 18.45 11.76 -9.46
CA HIS A 38 17.29 11.56 -8.59
C HIS A 38 15.97 11.82 -9.31
N ILE A 39 15.89 12.88 -10.12
CA ILE A 39 14.71 13.18 -10.95
C ILE A 39 14.43 12.02 -11.91
N GLU A 40 15.47 11.47 -12.56
CA GLU A 40 15.28 10.37 -13.50
C GLU A 40 14.80 9.08 -12.81
N ALA A 41 15.39 8.73 -11.66
CA ALA A 41 14.92 7.61 -10.86
C ALA A 41 13.45 7.76 -10.40
N ILE A 42 13.03 8.98 -10.06
CA ILE A 42 11.63 9.28 -9.70
C ILE A 42 10.71 9.10 -10.91
N LYS A 43 11.11 9.55 -12.10
CA LYS A 43 10.31 9.34 -13.33
C LYS A 43 10.16 7.87 -13.67
N GLU A 44 11.23 7.09 -13.57
CA GLU A 44 11.17 5.64 -13.79
C GLU A 44 10.20 4.97 -12.81
N TYR A 45 10.24 5.37 -11.54
CA TYR A 45 9.29 4.88 -10.55
C TYR A 45 7.85 5.31 -10.86
N GLN A 46 7.64 6.54 -11.30
CA GLN A 46 6.33 7.04 -11.72
C GLN A 46 5.77 6.24 -12.90
N MET A 47 6.60 5.90 -13.89
CA MET A 47 6.20 5.03 -15.00
C MET A 47 5.79 3.64 -14.51
N LYS A 48 6.58 3.01 -13.63
CA LYS A 48 6.24 1.70 -13.04
C LYS A 48 4.91 1.74 -12.29
N LEU A 49 4.64 2.83 -11.56
CA LEU A 49 3.36 3.03 -10.89
C LEU A 49 2.20 3.17 -11.90
N TYR A 50 2.41 3.92 -12.97
CA TYR A 50 1.43 4.08 -14.03
C TYR A 50 1.09 2.74 -14.69
N ASP A 51 2.10 1.96 -15.06
CA ASP A 51 1.92 0.62 -15.65
C ASP A 51 1.16 -0.30 -14.70
N GLN A 52 1.51 -0.28 -13.41
CA GLN A 52 0.82 -1.07 -12.40
C GLN A 52 -0.64 -0.61 -12.23
N ALA A 53 -0.91 0.70 -12.27
CA ALA A 53 -2.26 1.24 -12.19
C ALA A 53 -3.11 0.81 -13.40
N GLN A 54 -2.52 0.82 -14.61
CA GLN A 54 -3.16 0.30 -15.81
C GLN A 54 -3.48 -1.19 -15.67
N ASN A 55 -2.54 -2.01 -15.16
CA ASN A 55 -2.76 -3.43 -14.90
C ASN A 55 -3.90 -3.66 -13.91
N VAL A 56 -3.90 -2.95 -12.78
CA VAL A 56 -4.97 -2.99 -11.77
C VAL A 56 -6.32 -2.61 -12.38
N SER A 57 -6.38 -1.55 -13.19
CA SER A 57 -7.63 -1.08 -13.82
C SER A 57 -8.27 -2.10 -14.77
N ARG A 58 -7.44 -2.97 -15.38
CA ARG A 58 -7.88 -4.03 -16.30
C ARG A 58 -8.11 -5.36 -15.59
N THR A 59 -7.68 -5.48 -14.34
CA THR A 59 -7.81 -6.71 -13.56
C THR A 59 -9.27 -6.91 -13.18
N GLN A 60 -9.79 -8.11 -13.41
CA GLN A 60 -11.11 -8.48 -12.91
C GLN A 60 -11.01 -8.84 -11.43
N TYR A 61 -12.02 -8.46 -10.66
CA TYR A 61 -12.08 -8.73 -9.24
C TYR A 61 -13.30 -9.57 -8.89
N LYS A 62 -13.15 -10.45 -7.91
CA LYS A 62 -14.26 -11.15 -7.26
C LYS A 62 -14.31 -10.74 -5.80
N LYS A 63 -15.51 -10.35 -5.35
CA LYS A 63 -15.75 -9.96 -3.97
C LYS A 63 -15.97 -11.18 -3.09
N TYR A 64 -15.55 -11.09 -1.84
CA TYR A 64 -15.80 -12.07 -0.80
C TYR A 64 -16.10 -11.37 0.52
N VAL A 65 -17.09 -11.86 1.27
CA VAL A 65 -17.24 -11.46 2.67
C VAL A 65 -16.36 -12.35 3.53
N ARG A 66 -15.51 -11.74 4.34
CA ARG A 66 -14.63 -12.43 5.28
C ARG A 66 -15.17 -12.27 6.69
N LEU A 67 -15.47 -13.40 7.32
CA LEU A 67 -15.73 -13.50 8.75
C LEU A 67 -14.53 -14.20 9.40
N VAL A 68 -13.70 -13.44 10.11
CA VAL A 68 -12.48 -13.94 10.74
C VAL A 68 -12.66 -13.96 12.25
N ARG A 69 -12.54 -15.14 12.86
CA ARG A 69 -12.37 -15.29 14.30
C ARG A 69 -10.88 -15.19 14.63
N ALA A 70 -10.55 -14.36 15.60
CA ALA A 70 -9.20 -14.24 16.11
C ALA A 70 -9.21 -14.20 17.65
N ASP A 71 -8.07 -14.55 18.22
CA ASP A 71 -7.86 -14.72 19.65
C ASP A 71 -6.54 -14.01 19.99
N ASP A 72 -6.56 -13.07 20.94
CA ASP A 72 -5.37 -12.38 21.43
C ASP A 72 -4.77 -13.02 22.70
N GLY A 73 -5.25 -14.21 23.07
CA GLY A 73 -4.86 -14.94 24.28
C GLY A 73 -5.68 -14.57 25.52
N ARG A 74 -6.51 -13.52 25.45
CA ARG A 74 -7.41 -13.09 26.54
C ARG A 74 -8.86 -13.04 26.09
N HIS A 75 -9.10 -12.60 24.85
CA HIS A 75 -10.41 -12.35 24.29
C HIS A 75 -10.51 -12.85 22.86
N ILE A 76 -11.69 -13.38 22.54
CA ILE A 76 -12.08 -13.71 21.18
C ILE A 76 -12.71 -12.46 20.56
N PHE A 77 -12.38 -12.18 19.31
CA PHE A 77 -13.03 -11.14 18.51
C PHE A 77 -13.29 -11.66 17.10
N TYR A 78 -14.27 -11.02 16.44
CA TYR A 78 -14.63 -11.31 15.07
C TYR A 78 -14.45 -10.08 14.21
N PHE A 79 -13.82 -10.25 13.06
CA PHE A 79 -13.75 -9.23 12.02
C PHE A 79 -14.62 -9.63 10.85
N VAL A 80 -15.46 -8.70 10.41
CA VAL A 80 -16.27 -8.81 9.20
C VAL A 80 -15.81 -7.73 8.24
N TYR A 81 -15.50 -8.07 7.00
CA TYR A 81 -15.17 -7.12 5.95
C TYR A 81 -15.42 -7.72 4.57
N VAL A 82 -15.55 -6.87 3.56
CA VAL A 82 -15.55 -7.26 2.15
C VAL A 82 -14.13 -7.18 1.63
N GLU A 83 -13.69 -8.17 0.88
CA GLU A 83 -12.36 -8.24 0.27
C GLU A 83 -12.50 -8.40 -1.25
N ASP A 84 -11.90 -7.49 -2.01
CA ASP A 84 -11.86 -7.53 -3.47
C ASP A 84 -10.60 -8.29 -3.91
N ARG A 85 -10.79 -9.50 -4.44
CA ARG A 85 -9.69 -10.37 -4.85
C ARG A 85 -9.49 -10.35 -6.35
N PRO A 86 -8.28 -10.07 -6.85
CA PRO A 86 -8.02 -10.12 -8.28
C PRO A 86 -8.16 -11.56 -8.80
N ILE A 87 -8.74 -11.70 -9.98
CA ILE A 87 -8.76 -12.94 -10.75
C ILE A 87 -7.51 -12.91 -11.62
N LEU A 88 -6.50 -13.71 -11.24
CA LEU A 88 -5.25 -13.83 -11.98
C LEU A 88 -5.33 -15.05 -12.90
N GLU A 89 -4.67 -15.02 -14.07
CA GLU A 89 -4.67 -16.14 -15.01
C GLU A 89 -4.23 -17.44 -14.30
N GLY A 90 -5.11 -18.45 -14.32
CA GLY A 90 -4.86 -19.78 -13.79
C GLY A 90 -5.35 -20.03 -12.35
N HIS A 91 -5.57 -19.01 -11.51
CA HIS A 91 -6.06 -19.21 -10.14
C HIS A 91 -6.86 -18.00 -9.63
N LEU A 92 -8.06 -18.25 -9.06
CA LEU A 92 -8.60 -17.37 -8.03
C LEU A 92 -7.52 -17.21 -6.98
N SER A 93 -7.02 -16.00 -6.74
CA SER A 93 -5.95 -15.77 -5.76
C SER A 93 -6.51 -16.01 -4.34
N THR A 94 -6.63 -17.29 -3.95
CA THR A 94 -6.67 -17.70 -2.55
C THR A 94 -5.36 -17.34 -1.84
N TYR A 95 -4.31 -17.08 -2.63
CA TYR A 95 -2.99 -16.71 -2.17
C TYR A 95 -2.92 -15.22 -1.88
N LYS A 96 -2.56 -14.90 -0.63
CA LYS A 96 -2.17 -13.55 -0.18
C LYS A 96 -0.83 -13.10 -0.74
N PHE A 97 -0.20 -13.91 -1.60
CA PHE A 97 1.16 -13.70 -2.09
C PHE A 97 1.21 -13.96 -3.59
N ASP A 98 2.08 -13.24 -4.30
CA ASP A 98 2.38 -13.46 -5.72
C ASP A 98 3.31 -14.67 -5.91
N GLN A 99 3.69 -14.95 -7.16
CA GLN A 99 4.58 -16.06 -7.52
C GLN A 99 5.98 -15.97 -6.89
N GLN A 100 6.38 -14.78 -6.44
CA GLN A 100 7.65 -14.50 -5.77
C GLN A 100 7.50 -14.46 -4.24
N GLY A 101 6.34 -14.82 -3.71
CA GLY A 101 6.07 -14.81 -2.26
C GLY A 101 5.88 -13.41 -1.68
N ARG A 102 5.65 -12.38 -2.51
CA ARG A 102 5.40 -11.01 -2.05
C ARG A 102 3.92 -10.81 -1.76
N PRO A 103 3.54 -10.11 -0.68
CA PRO A 103 2.14 -9.96 -0.32
C PRO A 103 1.36 -9.18 -1.39
N ILE A 104 0.22 -9.72 -1.80
CA ILE A 104 -0.75 -9.01 -2.64
C ILE A 104 -1.62 -8.15 -1.72
N LEU A 105 -1.52 -6.84 -1.88
CA LEU A 105 -2.37 -5.90 -1.16
C LEU A 105 -3.74 -5.83 -1.83
N MET A 106 -4.77 -6.25 -1.11
CA MET A 106 -6.15 -6.29 -1.58
C MET A 106 -6.94 -5.14 -0.96
N HIS A 107 -7.89 -4.60 -1.73
CA HIS A 107 -8.82 -3.62 -1.19
C HIS A 107 -9.80 -4.29 -0.22
N ARG A 108 -10.08 -3.61 0.89
CA ARG A 108 -11.06 -4.03 1.89
C ARG A 108 -12.01 -2.88 2.20
N SER A 109 -13.30 -3.19 2.22
CA SER A 109 -14.37 -2.26 2.58
C SER A 109 -15.26 -2.85 3.69
N ASP A 110 -16.14 -2.01 4.24
CA ASP A 110 -17.20 -2.42 5.17
C ASP A 110 -16.69 -3.16 6.40
N ALA A 111 -15.49 -2.79 6.84
CA ALA A 111 -14.78 -3.46 7.92
C ALA A 111 -15.37 -3.11 9.29
N LYS A 112 -15.76 -4.13 10.05
CA LYS A 112 -16.25 -4.00 11.42
C LYS A 112 -15.70 -5.09 12.33
N ARG A 113 -15.30 -4.69 13.54
CA ARG A 113 -14.88 -5.58 14.62
C ARG A 113 -16.02 -5.80 15.60
N TYR A 114 -16.13 -7.02 16.10
CA TYR A 114 -17.10 -7.47 17.10
C TYR A 114 -16.36 -8.17 18.24
N GLU A 115 -16.86 -8.01 19.46
CA GLU A 115 -16.39 -8.76 20.61
C GLU A 115 -16.87 -10.21 20.58
N GLY A 116 -16.25 -11.08 21.39
CA GLY A 116 -16.56 -12.51 21.44
C GLY A 116 -18.03 -12.80 21.75
N LYS A 117 -18.67 -11.97 22.59
CA LYS A 117 -20.08 -12.08 22.95
C LYS A 117 -21.02 -11.73 21.79
N GLU A 118 -20.55 -10.97 20.80
CA GLU A 118 -21.31 -10.45 19.67
C GLU A 118 -21.19 -11.34 18.41
N TRP A 119 -20.97 -12.64 18.59
CA TRP A 119 -20.71 -13.54 17.46
C TRP A 119 -21.93 -13.66 16.52
N ARG A 120 -23.15 -13.58 17.08
CA ARG A 120 -24.39 -13.69 16.30
C ARG A 120 -24.59 -12.46 15.43
N GLU A 121 -24.27 -11.30 15.98
CA GLU A 121 -24.29 -10.00 15.32
C GLU A 121 -23.25 -9.96 14.21
N ALA A 122 -22.03 -10.45 14.47
CA ALA A 122 -21.00 -10.59 13.45
C ALA A 122 -21.44 -11.51 12.30
N LEU A 123 -22.07 -12.65 12.61
CA LEU A 123 -22.59 -13.56 11.59
C LEU A 123 -23.74 -12.93 10.79
N LYS A 124 -24.65 -12.21 11.47
CA LYS A 124 -25.76 -11.53 10.81
C LYS A 124 -25.24 -10.47 9.83
N HIS A 125 -24.32 -9.63 10.30
CA HIS A 125 -23.69 -8.61 9.45
C HIS A 125 -22.95 -9.21 8.26
N ALA A 126 -22.24 -10.33 8.44
CA ALA A 126 -21.58 -11.02 7.33
C ALA A 126 -22.59 -11.52 6.28
N LYS A 127 -23.77 -11.98 6.70
CA LYS A 127 -24.85 -12.38 5.78
C LYS A 127 -25.45 -11.19 5.05
N GLU A 128 -25.74 -10.11 5.76
CA GLU A 128 -26.25 -8.86 5.17
C GLU A 128 -25.29 -8.31 4.11
N LEU A 129 -23.97 -8.31 4.38
CA LEU A 129 -22.97 -7.91 3.39
C LEU A 129 -22.89 -8.87 2.20
N ALA A 130 -23.01 -10.18 2.42
CA ALA A 130 -22.93 -11.18 1.36
C ALA A 130 -24.11 -11.07 0.40
N GLU A 131 -25.31 -10.80 0.93
CA GLU A 131 -26.50 -10.50 0.15
C GLU A 131 -26.33 -9.18 -0.62
N HIS A 132 -25.88 -8.11 0.05
CA HIS A 132 -25.69 -6.80 -0.57
C HIS A 132 -24.69 -6.83 -1.73
N HIS A 133 -23.58 -7.56 -1.58
CA HIS A 133 -22.53 -7.66 -2.58
C HIS A 133 -22.67 -8.88 -3.51
N CYS A 134 -23.75 -9.67 -3.37
CA CYS A 134 -23.98 -10.90 -4.14
C CYS A 134 -22.77 -11.84 -4.16
N CYS A 135 -22.15 -12.08 -3.00
CA CYS A 135 -20.91 -12.84 -2.91
C CYS A 135 -20.89 -13.86 -1.74
N GLU A 136 -19.88 -14.73 -1.74
CA GLU A 136 -19.76 -15.82 -0.77
C GLU A 136 -19.15 -15.33 0.55
N ILE A 137 -19.53 -15.99 1.67
CA ILE A 137 -18.93 -15.78 2.98
C ILE A 137 -17.83 -16.83 3.20
N GLU A 138 -16.62 -16.36 3.45
CA GLU A 138 -15.52 -17.21 3.90
C GLU A 138 -15.26 -17.02 5.39
N ARG A 139 -15.19 -18.15 6.11
CA ARG A 139 -14.96 -18.17 7.56
C ARG A 139 -13.54 -18.63 7.86
N TYR A 140 -12.82 -17.88 8.69
CA TYR A 140 -11.43 -18.20 9.07
C TYR A 140 -11.24 -18.20 10.59
N GLY A 141 -10.39 -19.08 11.12
CA GLY A 141 -10.08 -19.16 12.56
C GLY A 141 -11.18 -19.78 13.43
N PHE A 142 -12.18 -20.41 12.81
CA PHE A 142 -13.22 -21.17 13.50
C PHE A 142 -12.75 -22.61 13.75
N PRO A 143 -13.09 -23.23 14.91
CA PRO A 143 -12.82 -24.64 15.14
C PRO A 143 -13.45 -25.50 14.04
N LYS A 144 -12.72 -26.52 13.55
CA LYS A 144 -13.33 -27.55 12.71
C LYS A 144 -14.32 -28.34 13.57
N LYS A 145 -15.53 -28.55 13.06
CA LYS A 145 -16.50 -29.46 13.68
C LYS A 145 -16.02 -30.90 13.55
#